data_AF-A0A8H2WLL1-F1
#
_entry.id   AF-A0A8H2WLL1-F1
#
_cell.length_a   1.000
_cell.length_b   1.000
_cell.length_c   1.000
_cell.angle_alpha   90.00
_cell.angle_beta   90.00
_cell.angle_gamma   90.00
#
_symmetry.space_group_name_H-M   'P 1'
#
loop_
_entity.id
_entity.type
_entity.pdbx_description
1 polymer ?
#
loop_
_entity_poly.entity_id
_entity_poly.type
_entity_poly.pdbx_seq_one_letter_code
_entity_poly.pdbx_strand_id
1 'polypeptide(L)'
;MGERADALHTLPNGIRYFVEPHTEMMKTQELLEAIKRSEQEASDEVYYLQSQNGNMYSAVDFESSPDRPSDSELCPELLSDVPKEILWASEALGRTPDAVNIWIGGSRSVTSVHSDPYENIYAVVRGAKHFTLLPPTEGYTLHEQRVPHAKYTRTAPYLPLEIEPIPDSTVRWAEVDPTLSSISDSEVGAPLRVTVKAGDALYLPAGWWHHVAQSGDSESGVCIAVNWWYDIEMRGMTWTWMSFLRRMGAPEGEEDGDV
;
A
#
# COMPACT_ATOMS: atom_id res chain seq x y z
N MET A 1 -16.86 -7.75 9.89
CA MET A 1 -15.56 -7.31 9.33
C MET A 1 -15.38 -5.88 9.78
N GLY A 2 -14.31 -5.56 10.50
CA GLY A 2 -14.09 -4.19 10.97
C GLY A 2 -13.84 -3.24 9.81
N GLU A 3 -14.21 -1.98 9.99
CA GLU A 3 -13.95 -0.91 9.03
C GLU A 3 -12.41 -0.69 8.93
N ARG A 4 -11.84 -0.71 7.71
CA ARG A 4 -10.40 -0.56 7.44
C ARG A 4 -10.12 0.74 6.67
N ALA A 5 -9.01 1.42 6.94
CA ALA A 5 -8.53 2.48 6.06
C ALA A 5 -8.04 1.93 4.70
N ASP A 6 -7.90 2.81 3.71
CA ASP A 6 -7.53 2.49 2.33
C ASP A 6 -8.42 1.40 1.72
N ALA A 7 -9.72 1.50 1.99
CA ALA A 7 -10.72 0.54 1.55
C ALA A 7 -12.08 1.21 1.31
N LEU A 8 -13.00 0.47 0.69
CA LEU A 8 -14.34 0.95 0.39
C LEU A 8 -15.30 0.69 1.56
N HIS A 9 -16.10 1.69 1.92
CA HIS A 9 -17.12 1.65 2.98
C HIS A 9 -18.46 2.15 2.48
N THR A 10 -19.54 1.44 2.85
CA THR A 10 -20.90 1.93 2.64
C THR A 10 -21.35 2.72 3.87
N LEU A 11 -21.48 4.04 3.73
CA LEU A 11 -21.95 4.91 4.81
C LEU A 11 -23.48 4.80 5.00
N PRO A 12 -24.04 5.30 6.12
CA PRO A 12 -25.49 5.23 6.39
C PRO A 12 -26.39 5.88 5.34
N ASN A 13 -25.83 6.77 4.50
CA ASN A 13 -26.52 7.36 3.36
C ASN A 13 -26.67 6.38 2.15
N GLY A 14 -26.12 5.17 2.27
CA GLY A 14 -26.13 4.14 1.22
C GLY A 14 -25.06 4.31 0.15
N ILE A 15 -24.23 5.36 0.23
CA ILE A 15 -23.17 5.63 -0.74
C ILE A 15 -21.89 4.93 -0.31
N ARG A 16 -21.19 4.32 -1.28
CA ARG A 16 -19.89 3.67 -1.08
C ARG A 16 -18.77 4.69 -1.31
N TYR A 17 -17.93 4.90 -0.30
CA TYR A 17 -16.78 5.81 -0.33
C TYR A 17 -15.48 5.01 -0.24
N PHE A 18 -14.44 5.45 -0.93
CA PHE A 18 -13.07 5.12 -0.53
C PHE A 18 -12.69 5.97 0.67
N VAL A 19 -12.15 5.34 1.72
CA VAL A 19 -11.83 6.02 2.98
C VAL A 19 -10.34 5.95 3.26
N GLU A 20 -9.66 7.09 3.17
CA GLU A 20 -8.25 7.25 3.56
C GLU A 20 -8.06 7.15 5.08
N PRO A 21 -6.86 6.73 5.54
CA PRO A 21 -6.53 6.67 6.97
C PRO A 21 -6.48 8.06 7.61
N HIS A 22 -6.70 8.07 8.93
CA HIS A 22 -6.28 9.20 9.75
C HIS A 22 -4.75 9.22 9.84
N THR A 23 -4.15 10.39 9.67
CA THR A 23 -2.69 10.56 9.74
C THR A 23 -2.34 11.39 10.95
N GLU A 24 -1.45 10.88 11.79
CA GLU A 24 -0.91 11.60 12.94
C GLU A 24 0.60 11.36 13.08
N MET A 25 1.29 12.36 13.63
CA MET A 25 2.70 12.25 13.98
C MET A 25 2.84 11.68 15.38
N MET A 26 3.67 10.65 15.53
CA MET A 26 3.97 10.04 16.83
C MET A 26 5.39 9.52 16.89
N LYS A 27 5.89 9.24 18.09
CA LYS A 27 7.22 8.63 18.25
C LYS A 27 7.18 7.16 17.84
N THR A 28 8.25 6.66 17.23
CA THR A 28 8.39 5.24 16.86
C THR A 28 8.17 4.31 18.06
N GLN A 29 8.60 4.72 19.26
CA GLN A 29 8.34 3.95 20.49
C GLN A 29 6.83 3.80 20.77
N GLU A 30 6.08 4.89 20.65
CA GLU A 30 4.63 4.93 20.90
C GLU A 30 3.89 4.06 19.87
N LEU A 31 4.32 4.10 18.60
CA LEU A 31 3.82 3.24 17.53
C LEU A 31 4.03 1.75 17.86
N LEU A 32 5.24 1.35 18.24
CA LEU A 32 5.56 -0.05 18.55
C LEU A 32 4.78 -0.55 19.77
N GLU A 33 4.61 0.29 20.80
CA GLU A 33 3.79 -0.03 21.96
C GLU A 33 2.30 -0.15 21.58
N ALA A 34 1.80 0.71 20.70
CA ALA A 34 0.42 0.67 20.23
C ALA A 34 0.13 -0.60 19.40
N ILE A 35 1.03 -0.99 18.50
CA ILE A 35 0.93 -2.25 17.74
C ILE A 35 0.90 -3.44 18.70
N LYS A 36 1.86 -3.52 19.63
CA LYS A 36 1.92 -4.59 20.64
C LYS A 36 0.62 -4.72 21.45
N ARG A 37 0.05 -3.59 21.89
CA ARG A 37 -1.23 -3.58 22.60
C ARG A 37 -2.38 -4.08 21.71
N SER A 38 -2.44 -3.66 20.45
CA SER A 38 -3.50 -4.06 19.51
C SER A 38 -3.47 -5.56 19.17
N GLU A 39 -2.33 -6.24 19.32
CA GLU A 39 -2.21 -7.69 19.17
C GLU A 39 -2.64 -8.48 20.42
N GLN A 40 -2.59 -7.87 21.61
CA GLN A 40 -2.89 -8.52 22.89
C GLN A 40 -4.33 -8.24 23.37
N GLU A 41 -4.83 -7.05 23.07
CA GLU A 41 -6.11 -6.54 23.56
C GLU A 41 -7.00 -6.11 22.39
N ALA A 42 -8.32 -6.15 22.60
CA ALA A 42 -9.25 -5.59 21.62
C ALA A 42 -9.09 -4.06 21.59
N SER A 43 -8.41 -3.56 20.57
CA SER A 43 -8.34 -2.12 20.27
C SER A 43 -9.26 -1.78 19.10
N ASP A 44 -9.95 -0.66 19.18
CA ASP A 44 -10.77 -0.17 18.06
C ASP A 44 -9.92 0.39 16.91
N GLU A 45 -8.65 0.71 17.18
CA GLU A 45 -7.75 1.36 16.23
C GLU A 45 -6.61 0.43 15.78
N VAL A 46 -6.20 0.62 14.53
CA VAL A 46 -5.10 -0.10 13.90
C VAL A 46 -4.02 0.90 13.51
N TYR A 47 -2.82 0.71 14.06
CA TYR A 47 -1.68 1.55 13.76
C TYR A 47 -0.83 0.91 12.66
N TYR A 48 -0.39 1.74 11.72
CA TYR A 48 0.45 1.31 10.60
C TYR A 48 1.29 2.48 10.08
N LEU A 49 2.61 2.34 10.15
CA LEU A 49 3.52 3.23 9.43
C LEU A 49 3.57 2.75 7.98
N GLN A 50 2.93 3.52 7.10
CA GLN A 50 2.72 3.18 5.70
C GLN A 50 2.82 4.38 4.75
N SER A 51 3.51 5.45 5.15
CA SER A 51 3.72 6.58 4.25
C SER A 51 4.54 6.14 3.03
N GLN A 52 3.91 6.08 1.87
CA GLN A 52 4.48 5.49 0.63
C GLN A 52 5.21 6.53 -0.23
N ASN A 53 5.62 7.65 0.38
CA ASN A 53 6.15 8.84 -0.29
C ASN A 53 7.69 8.94 -0.21
N GLY A 54 8.38 7.80 -0.13
CA GLY A 54 9.82 7.76 0.10
C GLY A 54 10.19 8.10 1.53
N ASN A 55 9.45 7.54 2.50
CA ASN A 55 9.61 7.89 3.92
C ASN A 55 11.02 7.62 4.48
N MET A 56 11.80 6.73 3.84
CA MET A 56 13.23 6.58 4.08
C MET A 56 14.07 7.42 3.12
N TYR A 57 13.84 7.23 1.82
CA TYR A 57 14.52 7.96 0.75
C TYR A 57 13.54 8.27 -0.37
N SER A 58 13.56 9.51 -0.82
CA SER A 58 12.76 10.03 -1.93
C SER A 58 13.61 10.20 -3.18
N ALA A 59 12.99 10.44 -4.34
CA ALA A 59 13.69 10.78 -5.60
C ALA A 59 14.74 11.90 -5.40
N VAL A 60 14.45 12.88 -4.55
CA VAL A 60 15.33 14.00 -4.24
C VAL A 60 16.65 13.55 -3.60
N ASP A 61 16.64 12.46 -2.83
CA ASP A 61 17.84 11.87 -2.22
C ASP A 61 18.78 11.25 -3.25
N PHE A 62 18.31 10.97 -4.46
CA PHE A 62 19.09 10.42 -5.58
C PHE A 62 19.54 11.51 -6.56
N GLU A 63 18.75 12.57 -6.75
CA GLU A 63 19.07 13.68 -7.64
C GLU A 63 20.00 14.74 -7.03
N SER A 64 20.07 14.79 -5.70
CA SER A 64 20.82 15.82 -4.98
C SER A 64 22.30 15.49 -4.78
N SER A 65 23.09 16.51 -4.44
CA SER A 65 24.52 16.35 -4.13
C SER A 65 24.73 15.31 -3.02
N PRO A 66 25.76 14.44 -3.09
CA PRO A 66 26.02 13.40 -2.09
C PRO A 66 26.11 13.90 -0.63
N ASP A 67 26.48 15.17 -0.44
CA ASP A 67 26.64 15.81 0.87
C ASP A 67 25.33 16.36 1.45
N ARG A 68 24.21 16.34 0.69
CA ARG A 68 22.92 16.81 1.20
C ARG A 68 22.35 15.76 2.16
N PRO A 69 21.97 16.15 3.39
CA PRO A 69 21.25 15.25 4.29
C PRO A 69 19.85 14.93 3.75
N SER A 70 19.36 13.74 4.05
CA SER A 70 18.00 13.33 3.68
C SER A 70 16.95 14.16 4.42
N ASP A 71 15.81 14.39 3.78
CA ASP A 71 14.65 15.06 4.38
C ASP A 71 13.74 14.08 5.16
N SER A 72 14.14 12.81 5.29
CA SER A 72 13.39 11.81 6.05
C SER A 72 13.18 12.22 7.51
N GLU A 73 11.98 11.97 8.01
CA GLU A 73 11.61 12.17 9.42
C GLU A 73 12.14 11.05 10.33
N LEU A 74 12.71 9.98 9.75
CA LEU A 74 13.32 8.87 10.46
C LEU A 74 14.74 9.21 10.90
N CYS A 75 15.20 8.55 11.98
CA CYS A 75 16.51 8.85 12.52
C CYS A 75 17.64 8.36 11.57
N PRO A 76 18.77 9.10 11.47
CA PRO A 76 19.87 8.75 10.57
C PRO A 76 20.46 7.36 10.78
N GLU A 77 20.41 6.84 12.01
CA GLU A 77 20.87 5.49 12.34
C GLU A 77 20.04 4.44 11.60
N LEU A 78 18.71 4.57 11.59
CA LEU A 78 17.82 3.66 10.88
C LEU A 78 18.01 3.77 9.36
N LEU A 79 18.21 4.99 8.85
CA LEU A 79 18.53 5.21 7.44
C LEU A 79 19.80 4.43 7.07
N SER A 80 20.85 4.50 7.88
CA SER A 80 22.13 3.82 7.59
C SER A 80 22.06 2.29 7.56
N ASP A 81 21.04 1.68 8.18
CA ASP A 81 20.81 0.24 8.18
C ASP A 81 20.12 -0.27 6.90
N VAL A 82 19.54 0.63 6.10
CA VAL A 82 18.80 0.30 4.88
C VAL A 82 19.54 0.84 3.66
N PRO A 83 19.87 -0.01 2.67
CA PRO A 83 20.52 0.49 1.47
C PRO A 83 19.57 1.40 0.69
N LYS A 84 20.06 2.57 0.26
CA LYS A 84 19.33 3.47 -0.65
C LYS A 84 18.92 2.77 -1.95
N GLU A 85 19.72 1.79 -2.39
CA GLU A 85 19.50 1.06 -3.63
C GLU A 85 19.78 -0.43 -3.50
N ILE A 86 19.02 -1.22 -4.26
CA ILE A 86 19.37 -2.61 -4.55
C ILE A 86 20.17 -2.63 -5.84
N LEU A 87 21.50 -2.67 -5.74
CA LEU A 87 22.42 -2.46 -6.87
C LEU A 87 22.10 -3.31 -8.10
N TRP A 88 21.81 -4.60 -7.92
CA TRP A 88 21.49 -5.49 -9.05
C TRP A 88 20.16 -5.12 -9.72
N ALA A 89 19.19 -4.61 -8.96
CA ALA A 89 17.90 -4.18 -9.48
C ALA A 89 18.06 -2.86 -10.23
N SER A 90 18.80 -1.91 -9.65
CA SER A 90 19.12 -0.64 -10.32
C SER A 90 19.88 -0.87 -11.63
N GLU A 91 20.84 -1.80 -11.64
CA GLU A 91 21.57 -2.19 -12.87
C GLU A 91 20.63 -2.81 -13.91
N ALA A 92 19.77 -3.75 -13.51
CA ALA A 92 18.84 -4.43 -14.40
C ALA A 92 17.77 -3.50 -14.99
N LEU A 93 17.27 -2.56 -14.20
CA LEU A 93 16.25 -1.59 -14.59
C LEU A 93 16.84 -0.33 -15.24
N GLY A 94 18.16 -0.14 -15.16
CA GLY A 94 18.86 1.01 -15.72
C GLY A 94 18.53 2.34 -15.04
N ARG A 95 18.02 2.32 -13.80
CA ARG A 95 17.62 3.51 -13.03
C ARG A 95 17.73 3.27 -11.53
N THR A 96 17.82 4.34 -10.76
CA THR A 96 17.71 4.30 -9.29
C THR A 96 16.23 4.21 -8.87
N PRO A 97 15.95 3.82 -7.62
CA PRO A 97 14.60 3.93 -7.07
C PRO A 97 14.11 5.38 -7.07
N ASP A 98 12.80 5.56 -7.21
CA ASP A 98 12.08 6.82 -7.03
C ASP A 98 11.63 7.00 -5.57
N ALA A 99 11.45 5.90 -4.85
CA ALA A 99 11.13 5.89 -3.42
C ALA A 99 11.64 4.63 -2.73
N VAL A 100 12.08 4.79 -1.49
CA VAL A 100 12.35 3.70 -0.53
C VAL A 100 11.47 3.92 0.68
N ASN A 101 10.64 2.92 0.99
CA ASN A 101 9.71 3.01 2.11
C ASN A 101 9.96 1.91 3.13
N ILE A 102 9.89 2.26 4.41
CA ILE A 102 9.74 1.32 5.51
C ILE A 102 8.26 1.19 5.88
N TRP A 103 7.88 -0.02 6.26
CA TRP A 103 6.54 -0.39 6.69
C TRP A 103 6.60 -1.02 8.07
N ILE A 104 5.83 -0.51 9.03
CA ILE A 104 5.78 -1.05 10.40
C ILE A 104 4.33 -1.18 10.85
N GLY A 105 3.85 -2.41 11.05
CA GLY A 105 2.46 -2.68 11.44
C GLY A 105 2.28 -4.00 12.18
N GLY A 106 1.02 -4.29 12.52
CA GLY A 106 0.60 -5.55 13.16
C GLY A 106 -0.24 -6.42 12.22
N SER A 107 -0.73 -7.55 12.72
CA SER A 107 -1.54 -8.51 11.95
C SER A 107 -2.84 -7.93 11.41
N ARG A 108 -3.33 -6.86 12.04
CA ARG A 108 -4.55 -6.13 11.63
C ARG A 108 -4.32 -5.08 10.56
N SER A 109 -3.07 -4.65 10.30
CA SER A 109 -2.81 -3.68 9.23
C SER A 109 -2.79 -4.41 7.89
N VAL A 110 -3.82 -4.15 7.09
CA VAL A 110 -4.08 -4.80 5.81
C VAL A 110 -4.24 -3.73 4.75
N THR A 111 -3.55 -3.90 3.62
CA THR A 111 -3.71 -3.03 2.45
C THR A 111 -4.66 -3.73 1.48
N SER A 112 -5.75 -3.04 1.11
CA SER A 112 -6.74 -3.57 0.17
C SER A 112 -6.14 -3.76 -1.23
N VAL A 113 -6.84 -4.50 -2.09
CA VAL A 113 -6.32 -4.82 -3.42
C VAL A 113 -6.16 -3.55 -4.29
N HIS A 114 -4.97 -3.35 -4.83
CA HIS A 114 -4.64 -2.23 -5.70
C HIS A 114 -3.50 -2.61 -6.65
N SER A 115 -3.12 -1.70 -7.54
CA SER A 115 -2.03 -1.90 -8.53
C SER A 115 -1.23 -0.61 -8.71
N ASP A 116 0.09 -0.76 -8.60
CA ASP A 116 1.04 0.34 -8.68
C ASP A 116 1.76 0.40 -10.04
N PRO A 117 2.15 1.61 -10.51
CA PRO A 117 2.97 1.79 -11.70
C PRO A 117 4.49 1.64 -11.42
N TYR A 118 4.87 0.82 -10.44
CA TYR A 118 6.26 0.67 -10.00
C TYR A 118 6.74 -0.78 -10.10
N GLU A 119 7.97 -0.98 -10.56
CA GLU A 119 8.70 -2.21 -10.28
C GLU A 119 9.09 -2.19 -8.79
N ASN A 120 8.60 -3.17 -8.04
CA ASN A 120 8.67 -3.15 -6.58
C ASN A 120 9.52 -4.31 -6.05
N ILE A 121 10.65 -3.98 -5.43
CA ILE A 121 11.44 -4.94 -4.65
C ILE A 121 10.97 -4.84 -3.20
N TYR A 122 10.28 -5.87 -2.70
CA TYR A 122 9.64 -5.86 -1.38
C TYR A 122 10.35 -6.86 -0.44
N ALA A 123 11.17 -6.38 0.49
CA ALA A 123 11.93 -7.20 1.43
C ALA A 123 11.31 -7.18 2.83
N VAL A 124 11.21 -8.36 3.45
CA VAL A 124 10.71 -8.47 4.84
C VAL A 124 11.89 -8.56 5.80
N VAL A 125 11.91 -7.68 6.79
CA VAL A 125 12.96 -7.62 7.82
C VAL A 125 12.53 -8.38 9.07
N ARG A 126 11.25 -8.26 9.47
CA ARG A 126 10.69 -8.91 10.67
C ARG A 126 9.26 -9.35 10.40
N GLY A 127 8.87 -10.52 10.89
CA GLY A 127 7.54 -11.09 10.65
C GLY A 127 7.40 -11.70 9.26
N ALA A 128 6.22 -11.59 8.66
CA ALA A 128 5.93 -12.03 7.30
C ALA A 128 4.85 -11.18 6.64
N LYS A 129 4.91 -11.07 5.30
CA LYS A 129 3.90 -10.45 4.46
C LYS A 129 3.19 -11.52 3.62
N HIS A 130 1.88 -11.43 3.55
CA HIS A 130 1.01 -12.37 2.84
C HIS A 130 0.35 -11.65 1.66
N PHE A 131 0.86 -11.92 0.47
CA PHE A 131 0.37 -11.34 -0.77
C PHE A 131 -0.67 -12.25 -1.41
N THR A 132 -1.80 -11.66 -1.83
CA THR A 132 -2.72 -12.25 -2.81
C THR A 132 -2.54 -11.45 -4.09
N LEU A 133 -2.01 -12.10 -5.13
CA LEU A 133 -1.54 -11.49 -6.36
C LEU A 133 -2.40 -11.92 -7.54
N LEU A 134 -2.72 -10.95 -8.39
CA LEU A 134 -3.44 -11.14 -9.64
C LEU A 134 -2.65 -10.45 -10.76
N PRO A 135 -2.41 -11.12 -11.89
CA PRO A 135 -1.69 -10.49 -12.98
C PRO A 135 -2.52 -9.34 -13.57
N PRO A 136 -1.88 -8.37 -14.26
CA PRO A 136 -2.59 -7.23 -14.86
C PRO A 136 -3.77 -7.64 -15.75
N THR A 137 -3.68 -8.81 -16.39
CA THR A 137 -4.72 -9.36 -17.27
C THR A 137 -6.00 -9.77 -16.55
N GLU A 138 -5.96 -10.01 -15.24
CA GLU A 138 -7.16 -10.33 -14.44
C GLU A 138 -7.73 -9.09 -13.74
N GLY A 139 -7.17 -7.89 -13.95
CA GLY A 139 -7.65 -6.66 -13.32
C GLY A 139 -9.13 -6.36 -13.59
N TYR A 140 -9.67 -6.82 -14.72
CA TYR A 140 -11.08 -6.63 -15.06
C TYR A 140 -12.03 -7.32 -14.09
N THR A 141 -11.61 -8.39 -13.41
CA THR A 141 -12.43 -9.10 -12.41
C THR A 141 -12.58 -8.32 -11.10
N LEU A 142 -11.77 -7.27 -10.92
CA LEU A 142 -11.77 -6.46 -9.70
C LEU A 142 -12.77 -5.29 -9.75
N HIS A 143 -13.37 -5.04 -10.91
CA HIS A 143 -14.36 -3.99 -11.15
C HIS A 143 -13.92 -2.61 -10.64
N GLU A 144 -12.72 -2.20 -11.05
CA GLU A 144 -12.16 -0.89 -10.70
C GLU A 144 -13.04 0.25 -11.26
N GLN A 145 -13.44 1.20 -10.41
CA GLN A 145 -14.26 2.36 -10.81
C GLN A 145 -13.99 3.59 -9.97
N ARG A 146 -14.52 4.74 -10.41
CA ARG A 146 -14.46 5.98 -9.64
C ARG A 146 -15.51 5.98 -8.53
N VAL A 147 -15.04 6.12 -7.29
CA VAL A 147 -15.88 6.23 -6.10
C VAL A 147 -15.65 7.58 -5.41
N PRO A 148 -16.68 8.13 -4.72
CA PRO A 148 -16.51 9.28 -3.83
C PRO A 148 -15.43 9.04 -2.78
N HIS A 149 -14.70 10.10 -2.44
CA HIS A 149 -13.59 10.06 -1.50
C HIS A 149 -14.03 10.55 -0.11
N ALA A 150 -13.51 9.91 0.94
CA ALA A 150 -13.68 10.29 2.33
C ALA A 150 -12.39 9.98 3.11
N LYS A 151 -12.28 10.46 4.35
CA LYS A 151 -11.13 10.23 5.21
C LYS A 151 -11.55 9.99 6.65
N TYR A 152 -10.82 9.16 7.37
CA TYR A 152 -10.93 9.08 8.83
C TYR A 152 -10.38 10.36 9.48
N THR A 153 -11.20 11.05 10.24
CA THR A 153 -10.83 12.25 11.00
C THR A 153 -11.11 12.08 12.48
N ARG A 154 -10.36 12.84 13.29
CA ARG A 154 -10.50 12.88 14.74
C ARG A 154 -10.71 14.34 15.15
N THR A 155 -11.87 14.65 15.69
CA THR A 155 -12.25 16.01 16.05
C THR A 155 -11.52 16.53 17.30
N ALA A 156 -11.14 15.64 18.21
CA ALA A 156 -10.29 15.95 19.38
C ALA A 156 -9.50 14.72 19.83
N PRO A 157 -8.35 14.89 20.50
CA PRO A 157 -7.57 13.78 21.04
C PRO A 157 -8.44 12.82 21.87
N TYR A 158 -8.20 11.52 21.72
CA TYR A 158 -8.90 10.43 22.42
C TYR A 158 -10.38 10.21 22.03
N LEU A 159 -10.94 10.98 21.10
CA LEU A 159 -12.24 10.67 20.51
C LEU A 159 -12.10 9.58 19.42
N PRO A 160 -13.15 8.76 19.22
CA PRO A 160 -13.19 7.81 18.11
C PRO A 160 -12.98 8.47 16.75
N LEU A 161 -12.48 7.70 15.79
CA LEU A 161 -12.39 8.12 14.40
C LEU A 161 -13.78 8.15 13.77
N GLU A 162 -14.03 9.20 12.99
CA GLU A 162 -15.25 9.37 12.20
C GLU A 162 -14.88 9.48 10.72
N ILE A 163 -15.78 9.04 9.83
CA ILE A 163 -15.57 9.16 8.38
C ILE A 163 -16.14 10.49 7.90
N GLU A 164 -15.27 11.32 7.34
CA GLU A 164 -15.62 12.62 6.78
C GLU A 164 -15.51 12.58 5.24
N PRO A 165 -16.63 12.71 4.49
CA PRO A 165 -16.60 12.84 3.03
C PRO A 165 -15.80 14.07 2.57
N ILE A 166 -14.99 13.90 1.53
CA ILE A 166 -14.24 14.98 0.90
C ILE A 166 -15.04 15.47 -0.32
N PRO A 167 -15.57 16.71 -0.29
CA PRO A 167 -16.38 17.24 -1.40
C PRO A 167 -15.60 17.27 -2.71
N ASP A 168 -16.29 17.02 -3.82
CA ASP A 168 -15.78 17.10 -5.19
C ASP A 168 -14.52 16.26 -5.47
N SER A 169 -14.27 15.24 -4.65
CA SER A 169 -13.14 14.32 -4.79
C SER A 169 -13.62 12.90 -5.07
N THR A 170 -13.04 12.29 -6.09
CA THR A 170 -13.27 10.88 -6.44
C THR A 170 -11.94 10.21 -6.70
N VAL A 171 -11.84 8.94 -6.32
CA VAL A 171 -10.67 8.10 -6.56
C VAL A 171 -11.09 6.85 -7.32
N ARG A 172 -10.17 6.31 -8.12
CA ARG A 172 -10.39 5.05 -8.82
C ARG A 172 -9.92 3.91 -7.90
N TRP A 173 -10.79 2.96 -7.58
CA TRP A 173 -10.47 1.86 -6.66
C TRP A 173 -11.18 0.56 -7.03
N ALA A 174 -10.60 -0.58 -6.63
CA ALA A 174 -11.17 -1.90 -6.84
C ALA A 174 -12.39 -2.15 -5.94
N GLU A 175 -13.48 -2.64 -6.51
CA GLU A 175 -14.70 -2.94 -5.77
C GLU A 175 -14.70 -4.31 -5.11
N VAL A 176 -14.08 -5.28 -5.79
CA VAL A 176 -14.03 -6.68 -5.39
C VAL A 176 -12.77 -6.93 -4.57
N ASP A 177 -12.96 -7.44 -3.35
CA ASP A 177 -11.89 -7.95 -2.53
C ASP A 177 -11.70 -9.46 -2.83
N PRO A 178 -10.59 -9.86 -3.49
CA PRO A 178 -10.35 -11.25 -3.89
C PRO A 178 -10.05 -12.18 -2.71
N THR A 179 -10.03 -11.65 -1.48
CA THR A 179 -9.81 -12.44 -0.25
C THR A 179 -11.10 -12.81 0.48
N LEU A 180 -12.25 -12.30 0.02
CA LEU A 180 -13.54 -12.63 0.61
C LEU A 180 -13.91 -14.09 0.38
N SER A 181 -14.29 -14.81 1.44
CA SER A 181 -14.69 -16.22 1.35
C SER A 181 -15.96 -16.47 0.53
N SER A 182 -16.74 -15.42 0.25
CA SER A 182 -17.91 -15.47 -0.62
C SER A 182 -17.57 -15.49 -2.11
N ILE A 183 -16.31 -15.22 -2.47
CA ILE A 183 -15.84 -15.12 -3.85
C ILE A 183 -14.87 -16.27 -4.10
N SER A 184 -15.15 -17.10 -5.09
CA SER A 184 -14.28 -18.21 -5.46
C SER A 184 -13.06 -17.73 -6.24
N ASP A 185 -11.94 -18.46 -6.12
CA ASP A 185 -10.72 -18.16 -6.87
C ASP A 185 -10.97 -18.09 -8.39
N SER A 186 -11.91 -18.90 -8.93
CA SER A 186 -12.27 -18.87 -10.34
C SER A 186 -12.99 -17.59 -10.77
N GLU A 187 -13.71 -16.91 -9.86
CA GLU A 187 -14.41 -15.65 -10.16
C GLU A 187 -13.44 -14.47 -10.30
N VAL A 188 -12.28 -14.54 -9.66
CA VAL A 188 -11.29 -13.46 -9.64
C VAL A 188 -10.00 -13.79 -10.40
N GLY A 189 -9.97 -14.84 -11.22
CA GLY A 189 -8.81 -15.12 -12.08
C GLY A 189 -7.69 -15.94 -11.43
N ALA A 190 -8.02 -16.80 -10.46
CA ALA A 190 -7.13 -17.75 -9.78
C ALA A 190 -5.87 -17.08 -9.14
N PRO A 191 -6.05 -16.33 -8.05
CA PRO A 191 -4.99 -15.52 -7.46
C PRO A 191 -3.80 -16.36 -6.95
N LEU A 192 -2.59 -15.84 -7.13
CA LEU A 192 -1.37 -16.41 -6.57
C LEU A 192 -1.22 -15.94 -5.12
N ARG A 193 -1.02 -16.88 -4.19
CA ARG A 193 -0.82 -16.56 -2.77
C ARG A 193 0.63 -16.80 -2.38
N VAL A 194 1.32 -15.74 -1.95
CA VAL A 194 2.74 -15.76 -1.64
C VAL A 194 2.94 -15.26 -0.21
N THR A 195 3.78 -15.97 0.56
CA THR A 195 4.24 -15.49 1.87
C THR A 195 5.72 -15.18 1.80
N VAL A 196 6.07 -13.93 2.05
CA VAL A 196 7.45 -13.44 2.13
C VAL A 196 7.82 -13.36 3.61
N LYS A 197 8.86 -14.08 4.03
CA LYS A 197 9.28 -14.14 5.43
C LYS A 197 10.48 -13.24 5.66
N ALA A 198 10.78 -12.96 6.92
CA ALA A 198 12.00 -12.25 7.32
C ALA A 198 13.25 -12.84 6.64
N GLY A 199 14.01 -11.99 5.94
CA GLY A 199 15.18 -12.35 5.16
C GLY A 199 14.93 -12.61 3.67
N ASP A 200 13.66 -12.75 3.26
CA ASP A 200 13.27 -12.92 1.86
C ASP A 200 12.85 -11.59 1.23
N ALA A 201 12.92 -11.55 -0.10
CA ALA A 201 12.38 -10.47 -0.91
C ALA A 201 11.49 -10.99 -2.04
N LEU A 202 10.43 -10.24 -2.35
CA LEU A 202 9.56 -10.44 -3.49
C LEU A 202 9.83 -9.35 -4.52
N TYR A 203 10.10 -9.75 -5.77
CA TYR A 203 9.93 -8.84 -6.90
C TYR A 203 8.45 -8.86 -7.31
N LEU A 204 7.77 -7.74 -7.12
CA LEU A 204 6.39 -7.51 -7.52
C LEU A 204 6.40 -6.60 -8.76
N PRO A 205 6.12 -7.15 -9.95
CA PRO A 205 6.23 -6.37 -11.18
C PRO A 205 5.13 -5.31 -11.27
N ALA A 206 5.41 -4.23 -12.00
CA ALA A 206 4.45 -3.15 -12.18
C ALA A 206 3.14 -3.63 -12.83
N GLY A 207 2.02 -3.00 -12.42
CA GLY A 207 0.69 -3.35 -12.90
C GLY A 207 0.09 -4.62 -12.26
N TRP A 208 0.84 -5.37 -11.45
CA TRP A 208 0.28 -6.50 -10.72
C TRP A 208 -0.66 -6.02 -9.62
N TRP A 209 -1.84 -6.63 -9.58
CA TRP A 209 -2.83 -6.39 -8.54
C TRP A 209 -2.45 -7.18 -7.31
N HIS A 210 -2.50 -6.53 -6.15
CA HIS A 210 -2.03 -7.14 -4.93
C HIS A 210 -2.82 -6.66 -3.71
N HIS A 211 -3.28 -7.62 -2.91
CA HIS A 211 -3.76 -7.41 -1.54
C HIS A 211 -2.69 -7.89 -0.57
N VAL A 212 -2.41 -7.11 0.48
CA VAL A 212 -1.31 -7.39 1.41
C VAL A 212 -1.82 -7.48 2.84
N ALA A 213 -1.77 -8.69 3.39
CA ALA A 213 -1.87 -8.93 4.83
C ALA A 213 -0.47 -9.13 5.42
N GLN A 214 -0.36 -9.16 6.75
CA GLN A 214 0.91 -9.41 7.41
C GLN A 214 0.72 -10.17 8.72
N SER A 215 1.79 -10.82 9.17
CA SER A 215 1.88 -11.41 10.49
C SER A 215 3.11 -10.85 11.19
N GLY A 216 2.91 -10.37 12.41
CA GLY A 216 4.01 -9.99 13.28
C GLY A 216 4.90 -11.16 13.67
N ASP A 217 6.06 -10.85 14.24
CA ASP A 217 6.86 -11.88 14.88
C ASP A 217 6.21 -12.42 16.17
N SER A 218 6.72 -13.55 16.66
CA SER A 218 6.12 -14.25 17.81
C SER A 218 6.25 -13.52 19.15
N GLU A 219 7.16 -12.55 19.26
CA GLU A 219 7.44 -11.85 20.52
C GLU A 219 6.68 -10.54 20.65
N SER A 220 6.73 -9.71 19.60
CA SER A 220 6.17 -8.36 19.61
C SER A 220 4.90 -8.21 18.78
N GLY A 221 4.59 -9.17 17.91
CA GLY A 221 3.49 -9.01 16.96
C GLY A 221 3.74 -7.92 15.92
N VAL A 222 4.98 -7.43 15.79
CA VAL A 222 5.37 -6.40 14.82
C VAL A 222 5.89 -7.06 13.54
N CYS A 223 5.41 -6.57 12.40
CA CYS A 223 5.96 -6.85 11.07
C CYS A 223 6.71 -5.61 10.58
N ILE A 224 7.91 -5.80 10.03
CA ILE A 224 8.73 -4.75 9.42
C ILE A 224 9.12 -5.19 8.01
N ALA A 225 8.87 -4.34 7.03
CA ALA A 225 9.31 -4.53 5.66
C ALA A 225 9.89 -3.24 5.08
N VAL A 226 10.72 -3.38 4.06
CA VAL A 226 11.26 -2.27 3.28
C VAL A 226 10.99 -2.57 1.82
N ASN A 227 10.61 -1.55 1.05
CA ASN A 227 10.48 -1.70 -0.38
C ASN A 227 11.17 -0.58 -1.17
N TRP A 228 11.63 -0.92 -2.36
CA TRP A 228 12.22 -0.01 -3.33
C TRP A 228 11.31 0.04 -4.55
N TRP A 229 10.84 1.23 -4.89
CA TRP A 229 10.01 1.50 -6.05
C TRP A 229 10.81 2.13 -7.16
N TYR A 230 10.73 1.54 -8.34
CA TYR A 230 11.33 2.04 -9.57
C TYR A 230 10.20 2.32 -10.56
N ASP A 231 10.01 3.57 -10.97
CA ASP A 231 8.94 3.97 -11.89
C ASP A 231 9.17 3.29 -13.25
N ILE A 232 8.12 2.71 -13.83
CA ILE A 232 8.20 2.16 -15.19
C ILE A 232 8.22 3.23 -16.28
N GLU A 233 8.10 4.51 -15.91
CA GLU A 233 7.87 5.64 -16.81
C GLU A 233 6.76 5.28 -17.79
N MET A 234 5.51 5.31 -17.30
CA MET A 234 4.29 4.89 -18.02
C MET A 234 4.16 5.58 -19.40
N ARG A 235 4.90 5.11 -20.41
CA ARG A 235 5.10 5.72 -21.73
C ARG A 235 5.04 4.68 -22.83
N GLY A 236 4.74 5.15 -24.04
CA GLY A 236 4.72 4.31 -25.25
C GLY A 236 3.79 3.11 -25.10
N MET A 237 4.30 1.92 -25.46
CA MET A 237 3.50 0.69 -25.47
C MET A 237 3.07 0.25 -24.06
N THR A 238 3.87 0.50 -23.03
CA THR A 238 3.55 0.12 -21.65
C THR A 238 2.31 0.86 -21.17
N TRP A 239 2.23 2.17 -21.43
CA TRP A 239 1.04 2.97 -21.16
C TRP A 239 -0.17 2.43 -21.92
N THR A 240 -0.05 2.24 -23.24
CA THR A 240 -1.16 1.75 -24.07
C THR A 240 -1.71 0.42 -23.56
N TRP A 241 -0.82 -0.52 -23.19
CA TRP A 241 -1.24 -1.83 -22.70
C TRP A 241 -1.90 -1.74 -21.32
N MET A 242 -1.28 -1.05 -20.37
CA MET A 242 -1.84 -0.93 -19.02
C MET A 242 -3.18 -0.18 -19.02
N SER A 243 -3.30 0.90 -19.80
CA SER A 243 -4.56 1.62 -19.99
C SER A 243 -5.64 0.75 -20.64
N PHE A 244 -5.27 -0.06 -21.64
CA PHE A 244 -6.23 -0.99 -22.25
C PHE A 244 -6.71 -2.06 -21.26
N LEU A 245 -5.79 -2.67 -20.51
CA LEU A 245 -6.13 -3.72 -19.54
C LEU A 245 -7.05 -3.18 -18.43
N ARG A 246 -6.76 -2.00 -17.89
CA ARG A 246 -7.62 -1.34 -16.91
C ARG A 246 -9.02 -1.02 -17.47
N ARG A 247 -9.10 -0.62 -18.75
CA ARG A 247 -10.39 -0.33 -19.41
C ARG A 247 -11.26 -1.55 -19.68
N MET A 248 -10.71 -2.76 -19.80
CA MET A 248 -11.52 -3.96 -20.05
C MET A 248 -12.52 -4.27 -18.93
N GLY A 249 -12.28 -3.78 -17.70
CA GLY A 249 -13.17 -3.95 -16.55
C GLY A 249 -13.98 -2.70 -16.15
N ALA A 250 -13.78 -1.58 -16.84
CA ALA A 250 -14.41 -0.32 -16.47
C ALA A 250 -15.90 -0.30 -16.87
N PRO A 251 -16.79 0.35 -16.08
CA PRO A 251 -18.18 0.53 -16.46
C PRO A 251 -18.31 1.30 -17.80
N GLU A 252 -19.32 0.96 -18.61
CA GLU A 252 -19.60 1.69 -19.85
C GLU A 252 -19.85 3.18 -19.56
N GLY A 253 -19.04 4.06 -20.16
CA GLY A 253 -19.24 5.51 -20.09
C GLY A 253 -18.36 6.28 -19.09
N GLU A 254 -17.42 5.62 -18.40
CA GLU A 254 -16.35 6.35 -17.70
C GLU A 254 -15.33 6.91 -18.72
N GLU A 255 -15.41 8.21 -19.00
CA GLU A 255 -14.33 8.94 -19.67
C GLU A 255 -13.22 9.22 -18.65
N ASP A 256 -11.97 8.91 -19.01
CA ASP A 256 -10.81 9.36 -18.23
C ASP A 256 -10.76 10.88 -18.35
N GLY A 257 -11.20 11.59 -17.32
CA GLY A 257 -10.80 12.98 -17.13
C GLY A 257 -9.28 13.02 -17.10
N ASP A 258 -8.70 13.90 -17.94
CA ASP A 258 -7.29 13.98 -18.32
C ASP A 258 -6.31 13.42 -17.28
N VAL A 259 -5.59 12.36 -17.68
CA VAL A 259 -4.36 11.84 -17.04
C VAL A 259 -3.20 12.78 -17.29
#